data_AF-A0A645I7G1-F1
#
_entry.id   AF-A0A645I7G1-F1
#
_cell.length_a   1.000
_cell.length_b   1.000
_cell.length_c   1.000
_cell.angle_alpha   90.00
_cell.angle_beta   90.00
_cell.angle_gamma   90.00
#
_symmetry.space_group_name_H-M   'P 1'
#
loop_
_entity.id
_entity.type
_entity.pdbx_description
1 polymer ?
#
loop_
_entity_poly.entity_id
_entity_poly.type
_entity_poly.pdbx_seq_one_letter_code
_entity_poly.pdbx_strand_id
1 'polypeptide(L)'
;MPWMAGGKELHGFLKNAGLHPTILSALPSPDRKIAMANARKGKIDWLKKELGTQYANNAILCFRPEKALQSGTSRILIDDNQDNIREWEEAGGTAVLHKNTNRTIRYLDRIVNEEQKT
;
A
#
# COMPACT_ATOMS: atom_id res chain seq x y z
N MET A 1 1.08 -4.11 -16.61
CA MET A 1 1.97 -4.85 -15.69
C MET A 1 1.22 -6.06 -15.17
N PRO A 2 1.84 -7.24 -15.10
CA PRO A 2 1.26 -8.38 -14.39
C PRO A 2 1.27 -8.12 -12.88
N TRP A 3 0.50 -8.91 -12.14
CA TRP A 3 0.64 -8.98 -10.70
C TRP A 3 2.00 -9.55 -10.31
N MET A 4 2.56 -9.05 -9.20
CA MET A 4 3.67 -9.74 -8.54
C MET A 4 3.21 -11.09 -7.99
N ALA A 5 4.13 -12.04 -7.90
CA ALA A 5 3.88 -13.34 -7.27
C ALA A 5 3.30 -13.15 -5.87
N GLY A 6 2.18 -13.82 -5.57
CA GLY A 6 1.48 -13.73 -4.29
C GLY A 6 0.76 -12.39 -4.02
N GLY A 7 0.74 -11.44 -4.97
CA GLY A 7 0.02 -10.17 -4.79
C GLY A 7 -1.50 -10.35 -4.70
N LYS A 8 -2.07 -11.23 -5.54
CA LYS A 8 -3.50 -11.57 -5.49
C LYS A 8 -3.88 -12.29 -4.19
N GLU A 9 -2.99 -13.13 -3.68
CA GLU A 9 -3.17 -13.85 -2.42
C GLU A 9 -3.20 -12.88 -1.24
N LEU A 10 -2.23 -11.95 -1.15
CA LEU A 10 -2.22 -10.91 -0.12
C LEU A 10 -3.49 -10.04 -0.19
N HIS A 11 -3.87 -9.61 -1.39
CA HIS A 11 -5.07 -8.80 -1.59
C HIS A 11 -6.36 -9.54 -1.19
N GLY A 12 -6.47 -10.82 -1.55
CA GLY A 12 -7.56 -11.69 -1.15
C GLY A 12 -7.65 -11.85 0.36
N PHE A 13 -6.52 -12.08 1.04
CA PHE A 13 -6.46 -12.14 2.50
C PHE A 13 -6.98 -10.85 3.14
N LEU A 14 -6.49 -9.68 2.70
CA LEU A 14 -6.93 -8.38 3.24
C LEU A 14 -8.45 -8.23 3.15
N LYS A 15 -9.03 -8.52 1.97
CA LYS A 15 -10.49 -8.45 1.78
C LYS A 15 -11.25 -9.44 2.66
N ASN A 16 -10.77 -10.68 2.77
CA ASN A 16 -11.43 -11.71 3.57
C ASN A 16 -11.37 -11.41 5.07
N ALA A 17 -10.31 -10.75 5.53
CA ALA A 17 -10.18 -10.26 6.90
C ALA A 17 -11.04 -9.00 7.18
N GLY A 18 -11.85 -8.54 6.22
CA GLY A 18 -12.65 -7.32 6.36
C GLY A 18 -11.83 -6.03 6.26
N LEU A 19 -10.56 -6.12 5.86
CA LEU A 19 -9.70 -4.96 5.64
C LEU A 19 -9.98 -4.38 4.25
N HIS A 20 -10.15 -3.06 4.19
CA HIS A 20 -10.36 -2.32 2.94
C HIS A 20 -9.11 -1.48 2.62
N PRO A 21 -8.10 -2.07 1.96
CA PRO A 21 -6.83 -1.39 1.74
C PRO A 21 -6.96 -0.24 0.74
N THR A 22 -6.27 0.87 1.04
CA THR A 22 -6.05 1.97 0.10
C THR A 22 -4.68 1.82 -0.55
N ILE A 23 -4.60 2.02 -1.86
CA ILE A 23 -3.32 1.98 -2.58
C ILE A 23 -2.60 3.31 -2.41
N LEU A 24 -1.45 3.28 -1.75
CA LEU A 24 -0.54 4.42 -1.59
C LEU A 24 0.71 4.19 -2.46
N SER A 25 0.90 4.99 -3.51
CA SER A 25 1.99 4.76 -4.47
C SER A 25 2.73 6.04 -4.85
N ALA A 26 4.06 5.95 -4.87
CA ALA A 26 4.91 7.06 -5.25
C ALA A 26 4.87 7.32 -6.77
N LEU A 27 4.88 8.59 -7.14
CA LEU A 27 5.13 9.06 -8.49
C LEU A 27 6.61 9.37 -8.72
N PRO A 28 7.09 9.33 -9.97
CA PRO A 28 8.40 9.86 -10.34
C PRO A 28 8.55 11.31 -9.92
N SER A 29 9.80 11.73 -9.77
CA SER A 29 10.16 13.10 -9.39
C SER A 29 9.50 14.16 -10.30
N PRO A 30 9.07 15.32 -9.74
CA PRO A 30 8.30 16.33 -10.48
C PRO A 30 9.03 16.95 -11.67
N ASP A 31 10.37 16.96 -11.65
CA ASP A 31 11.22 17.39 -12.76
C ASP A 31 10.98 16.55 -14.03
N ARG A 32 10.60 15.28 -13.87
CA ARG A 32 10.30 14.35 -14.97
C ARG A 32 8.83 14.38 -15.36
N LYS A 33 8.32 15.54 -15.78
CA LYS A 33 6.89 15.79 -16.08
C LYS A 33 6.21 14.71 -16.94
N ILE A 34 6.82 14.30 -18.06
CA ILE A 34 6.26 13.27 -18.96
C ILE A 34 6.20 11.91 -18.26
N ALA A 35 7.27 11.52 -17.55
CA ALA A 35 7.31 10.26 -16.82
C ALA A 35 6.27 10.26 -15.67
N MET A 36 6.10 11.38 -14.98
CA MET A 36 5.10 11.55 -13.92
C MET A 36 3.67 11.40 -14.48
N ALA A 37 3.35 12.07 -15.59
CA ALA A 37 2.04 11.97 -16.23
C ALA A 37 1.74 10.53 -16.69
N ASN A 38 2.71 9.88 -17.33
CA ASN A 38 2.58 8.49 -17.79
C ASN A 38 2.45 7.52 -16.61
N ALA A 39 3.22 7.71 -15.54
CA ALA A 39 3.14 6.89 -14.33
C ALA A 39 1.79 7.03 -13.63
N ARG A 40 1.27 8.26 -13.50
CA ARG A 40 -0.05 8.51 -12.93
C ARG A 40 -1.13 7.81 -13.74
N LYS A 41 -1.16 8.01 -15.06
CA LYS A 41 -2.12 7.36 -15.95
C LYS A 41 -2.03 5.85 -15.87
N GLY A 42 -0.83 5.29 -16.03
CA GLY A 42 -0.60 3.84 -16.02
C GLY A 42 -1.00 3.17 -14.70
N LYS A 43 -0.75 3.82 -13.55
CA LYS A 43 -1.19 3.32 -12.24
C LYS A 43 -2.72 3.30 -12.12
N ILE A 44 -3.39 4.38 -12.51
CA ILE A 44 -4.86 4.46 -12.47
C ILE A 44 -5.50 3.43 -13.40
N ASP A 45 -4.99 3.29 -14.63
CA ASP A 45 -5.52 2.33 -15.59
C ASP A 45 -5.31 0.88 -15.12
N TRP A 46 -4.16 0.59 -14.49
CA TRP A 46 -3.90 -0.72 -13.89
C TRP A 46 -4.87 -1.02 -12.74
N LEU A 47 -5.10 -0.06 -11.84
CA LEU A 47 -6.05 -0.22 -10.74
C LEU A 47 -7.48 -0.45 -11.23
N LYS A 48 -7.94 0.34 -12.21
CA LYS A 48 -9.27 0.16 -12.81
C LYS A 48 -9.44 -1.24 -13.40
N LYS A 49 -8.41 -1.74 -14.08
CA LYS A 49 -8.41 -3.06 -14.71
C LYS A 49 -8.40 -4.20 -13.70
N GLU A 50 -7.53 -4.15 -12.70
CA GLU A 50 -7.24 -5.31 -11.84
C GLU A 50 -8.02 -5.31 -10.52
N LEU A 51 -8.36 -4.13 -10.00
CA LEU A 51 -9.01 -3.95 -8.69
C LEU A 51 -10.35 -3.20 -8.79
N GLY A 52 -10.64 -2.56 -9.93
CA GLY A 52 -11.86 -1.82 -10.19
C GLY A 52 -11.77 -0.32 -9.93
N THR A 53 -12.79 0.41 -10.38
CA THR A 53 -12.84 1.88 -10.35
C THR A 53 -12.78 2.46 -8.93
N GLN A 54 -13.36 1.78 -7.94
CA GLN A 54 -13.33 2.26 -6.55
C GLN A 54 -11.90 2.33 -6.00
N TYR A 55 -11.07 1.32 -6.27
CA TYR A 55 -9.65 1.34 -5.90
C TYR A 55 -8.89 2.46 -6.60
N ALA A 56 -9.18 2.68 -7.89
CA ALA A 56 -8.55 3.74 -8.66
C ALA A 56 -8.92 5.15 -8.15
N ASN A 57 -10.18 5.36 -7.75
CA ASN A 57 -10.64 6.63 -7.23
C ASN A 57 -10.10 6.93 -5.82
N ASN A 58 -9.93 5.89 -4.99
CA ASN A 58 -9.43 6.03 -3.63
C ASN A 58 -7.90 6.01 -3.53
N ALA A 59 -7.19 5.69 -4.61
CA ALA A 59 -5.73 5.59 -4.60
C ALA A 59 -5.06 6.94 -4.31
N ILE A 60 -4.07 6.91 -3.44
CA ILE A 60 -3.25 8.07 -3.09
C ILE A 60 -1.96 7.99 -3.89
N LEU A 61 -1.83 8.87 -4.89
CA LEU A 61 -0.64 9.01 -5.72
C LEU A 61 0.10 10.29 -5.35
N CYS A 62 1.17 10.13 -4.56
CA CYS A 62 1.97 11.21 -3.99
C CYS A 62 3.45 11.04 -4.35
N PHE A 63 4.32 11.94 -3.92
CA PHE A 63 5.76 11.72 -3.93
C PHE A 63 6.18 10.81 -2.78
N ARG A 64 7.33 10.13 -2.90
CA ARG A 64 7.81 9.20 -1.88
C ARG A 64 7.85 9.84 -0.46
N PRO A 65 8.46 11.03 -0.26
CA PRO A 65 8.53 11.63 1.08
C PRO A 65 7.16 11.99 1.67
N GLU A 66 6.15 12.16 0.82
CA GLU A 66 4.79 12.51 1.24
C GLU A 66 4.00 11.31 1.76
N LYS A 67 4.51 10.08 1.59
CA LYS A 67 3.85 8.88 2.12
C LYS A 67 3.68 8.96 3.63
N ALA A 68 4.69 9.44 4.35
CA ALA A 68 4.65 9.57 5.81
C ALA A 68 3.52 10.50 6.29
N LEU A 69 3.10 11.47 5.47
CA LEU A 69 1.95 12.36 5.77
C LEU A 69 0.61 11.61 5.80
N GLN A 70 0.56 10.40 5.26
CA GLN A 70 -0.62 9.52 5.29
C GLN A 70 -0.58 8.55 6.48
N SER A 71 0.48 8.58 7.29
CA SER A 71 0.60 7.78 8.50
C SER A 71 -0.32 8.28 9.62
N GLY A 72 -0.30 7.61 10.75
CA GLY A 72 -1.05 7.97 11.96
C GLY A 72 -1.46 6.74 12.78
N THR A 73 -2.01 7.00 13.96
CA THR A 73 -2.49 5.95 14.87
C THR A 73 -3.47 5.02 14.16
N SER A 74 -3.31 3.71 14.36
CA SER A 74 -4.13 2.65 13.75
C SER A 74 -4.05 2.57 12.21
N ARG A 75 -3.03 3.18 11.58
CA ARG A 75 -2.76 3.01 10.15
C ARG A 75 -1.57 2.09 9.91
N ILE A 76 -1.81 1.08 9.08
CA ILE A 76 -0.80 0.08 8.70
C ILE A 76 -0.30 0.36 7.28
N LEU A 77 1.01 0.53 7.09
CA LEU A 77 1.65 0.54 5.77
C LEU A 77 2.24 -0.83 5.45
N ILE A 78 1.99 -1.33 4.24
CA ILE A 78 2.70 -2.49 3.67
C ILE A 78 3.52 -1.98 2.49
N ASP A 79 4.84 -1.98 2.62
CA ASP A 79 5.76 -1.43 1.61
C ASP A 79 7.06 -2.25 1.59
N ASP A 80 7.70 -2.34 0.43
CA ASP A 80 8.95 -3.08 0.25
C ASP A 80 10.20 -2.22 0.51
N ASN A 81 10.03 -0.89 0.62
CA ASN A 81 11.13 0.04 0.84
C ASN A 81 11.36 0.33 2.33
N GLN A 82 12.57 0.03 2.82
CA GLN A 82 12.97 0.20 4.23
C GLN A 82 12.83 1.64 4.74
N ASP A 83 13.15 2.64 3.93
CA ASP A 83 13.08 4.04 4.34
C ASP A 83 11.61 4.48 4.52
N ASN A 84 10.69 4.00 3.67
CA ASN A 84 9.26 4.25 3.82
C ASN A 84 8.71 3.64 5.12
N ILE A 85 9.18 2.45 5.50
CA ILE A 85 8.80 1.79 6.74
C ILE A 85 9.21 2.65 7.94
N ARG A 86 10.48 3.06 7.98
CA ARG A 86 11.01 3.91 9.05
C ARG A 86 10.25 5.24 9.16
N GLU A 87 10.10 5.95 8.06
CA GLU A 87 9.41 7.26 8.05
C GLU A 87 7.92 7.12 8.45
N TRP A 88 7.27 6.01 8.11
CA TRP A 88 5.89 5.75 8.51
C TRP A 88 5.74 5.49 10.01
N GLU A 89 6.66 4.73 10.60
CA GLU A 89 6.71 4.46 12.03
C GLU A 89 7.05 5.72 12.83
N GLU A 90 8.00 6.53 12.36
CA GLU A 90 8.34 7.83 12.96
C GLU A 90 7.15 8.79 12.96
N ALA A 91 6.27 8.69 11.97
CA ALA A 91 5.01 9.44 11.89
C ALA A 91 3.86 8.83 12.72
N GLY A 92 4.13 7.79 13.52
CA GLY A 92 3.19 7.23 14.51
C GLY A 92 2.25 6.13 13.98
N GLY A 93 2.52 5.59 12.79
CA GLY A 93 1.80 4.45 12.23
C GLY A 93 2.51 3.12 12.45
N THR A 94 1.83 2.02 12.14
CA THR A 94 2.43 0.68 12.11
C THR A 94 2.89 0.36 10.69
N ALA A 95 4.05 -0.25 10.51
CA ALA A 95 4.56 -0.57 9.18
C ALA A 95 4.99 -2.04 9.06
N VAL A 96 4.80 -2.60 7.86
CA VAL A 96 5.12 -3.99 7.52
C VAL A 96 6.06 -3.98 6.33
N LEU A 97 7.33 -4.29 6.57
CA LEU A 97 8.31 -4.48 5.51
C LEU A 97 7.98 -5.74 4.70
N HIS A 98 7.47 -5.55 3.48
CA HIS A 98 7.07 -6.63 2.60
C HIS A 98 8.29 -7.26 1.92
N LYS A 99 8.59 -8.51 2.29
CA LYS A 99 9.61 -9.34 1.62
C LYS A 99 9.02 -10.55 0.88
N ASN A 100 7.89 -11.05 1.36
CA ASN A 100 7.10 -12.10 0.72
C ASN A 100 5.69 -12.14 1.33
N THR A 101 4.73 -12.68 0.58
CA THR A 101 3.32 -12.75 0.96
C THR A 101 3.08 -13.47 2.28
N ASN A 102 3.68 -14.66 2.47
CA ASN A 102 3.47 -15.48 3.67
C ASN A 102 3.85 -14.75 4.96
N ARG A 103 4.99 -14.05 4.97
CA ARG A 103 5.43 -13.29 6.13
C ARG A 103 4.51 -12.12 6.42
N THR A 104 4.09 -11.39 5.39
CA THR A 104 3.17 -10.26 5.53
C THR A 104 1.81 -10.72 6.06
N ILE A 105 1.23 -11.79 5.50
CA ILE A 105 -0.05 -12.34 5.96
C ILE A 105 0.03 -12.76 7.43
N ARG A 106 1.06 -13.52 7.83
CA ARG A 106 1.23 -13.95 9.23
C ARG A 106 1.34 -12.79 10.21
N TYR A 107 1.96 -11.69 9.78
CA TYR A 107 2.10 -10.50 10.63
C TYR A 107 0.76 -9.76 10.76
N LEU A 108 0.05 -9.56 9.64
CA LEU A 108 -1.26 -8.91 9.64
C LEU A 108 -2.30 -9.72 10.41
N ASP A 109 -2.31 -11.04 10.26
CA ASP A 109 -3.21 -11.94 10.98
C ASP A 109 -3.03 -11.81 12.51
N ARG A 110 -1.80 -11.64 12.99
CA ARG A 110 -1.55 -11.37 14.42
C ARG A 110 -2.15 -10.04 14.84
N ILE A 111 -1.93 -8.97 14.08
CA ILE A 111 -2.49 -7.65 14.41
C ILE A 111 -4.01 -7.70 14.46
N VAL A 112 -4.66 -8.26 13.43
CA VAL A 112 -6.13 -8.36 13.36
C VAL A 112 -6.69 -9.19 14.52
N ASN A 113 -6.05 -10.31 14.86
CA ASN A 113 -6.51 -11.17 15.95
C ASN A 113 -6.20 -10.61 17.35
N GLU A 114 -5.22 -9.71 17.49
CA GLU A 114 -4.94 -8.99 18.74
C GLU A 114 -5.96 -7.87 18.97
N GLU A 115 -6.30 -7.10 17.93
CA GLU A 115 -7.32 -6.04 18.02
C GLU A 115 -8.71 -6.60 18.34
N GLN A 116 -9.07 -7.79 17.85
CA GLN A 116 -10.36 -8.43 18.15
C GLN A 116 -10.50 -8.95 19.59
N LYS A 117 -9.41 -9.02 20.36
CA LYS A 117 -9.42 -9.49 21.75
C LYS A 117 -9.55 -8.36 22.78
N THR A 118 -9.48 -7.11 22.33
CA THR A 118 -9.47 -5.91 23.19
C THR A 118 -10.80 -5.20 23.10
#